data_AF-A0A1G6UCH1-F1
#
_entry.id   AF-A0A1G6UCH1-F1
#
_cell.length_a   1.000
_cell.length_b   1.000
_cell.length_c   1.000
_cell.angle_alpha   90.00
_cell.angle_beta   90.00
_cell.angle_gamma   90.00
#
_symmetry.space_group_name_H-M   'P 1'
#
loop_
_entity.id
_entity.type
_entity.pdbx_description
1 polymer ?
#
loop_
_entity_poly.entity_id
_entity_poly.type
_entity_poly.pdbx_seq_one_letter_code
_entity_poly.pdbx_strand_id
1 'polypeptide(L)'
;MSDFKKVTDTVSVSPQIGKADIDAAKDAGFKLIINNRPDGEEGGQPKNDDLAAYAADKGLKWATIPVVGGQLTFESIEMMAMALKDADGPVLAYCRSGTRSCTLWSLAQALTGAMETPDILAHAAKAGYDVSGMAPTLDHLKQLHHG
;
A
#
# COMPACT_ATOMS: atom_id res chain seq x y z
N MET A 1 -5.16 7.49 16.65
CA MET A 1 -4.15 6.80 15.84
C MET A 1 -4.87 5.72 15.07
N SER A 2 -4.63 5.63 13.77
CA SER A 2 -5.22 4.65 12.87
C SER A 2 -4.64 3.26 13.13
N ASP A 3 -5.44 2.23 12.84
CA ASP A 3 -5.02 0.84 12.99
C ASP A 3 -4.07 0.44 11.84
N PHE A 4 -2.80 0.22 12.15
CA PHE A 4 -1.81 -0.27 11.20
C PHE A 4 -1.88 -1.79 11.12
N LYS A 5 -2.51 -2.29 10.07
CA LYS A 5 -2.73 -3.71 9.87
C LYS A 5 -1.52 -4.32 9.18
N LYS A 6 -0.80 -5.15 9.91
CA LYS A 6 0.39 -5.84 9.43
C LYS A 6 0.03 -6.89 8.38
N VAL A 7 0.48 -6.69 7.15
CA VAL A 7 0.30 -7.65 6.04
C VAL A 7 1.45 -8.64 6.03
N THR A 8 2.69 -8.14 6.06
CA THR A 8 3.93 -8.92 6.21
C THR A 8 4.80 -8.31 7.31
N ASP A 9 5.99 -8.87 7.57
CA ASP A 9 6.96 -8.26 8.49
C ASP A 9 7.47 -6.89 8.05
N THR A 10 7.38 -6.59 6.75
CA THR A 10 7.90 -5.35 6.15
C THR A 10 6.83 -4.46 5.54
N VAL A 11 5.57 -4.91 5.46
CA VAL A 11 4.47 -4.12 4.88
C VAL A 11 3.29 -4.10 5.83
N SER A 12 2.81 -2.89 6.13
CA SER A 12 1.54 -2.65 6.83
C SER A 12 0.63 -1.77 5.97
N VAL A 13 -0.68 -1.92 6.16
CA VAL A 13 -1.68 -1.07 5.53
C VAL A 13 -2.55 -0.37 6.56
N SER A 14 -3.15 0.77 6.21
CA SER A 14 -4.01 1.51 7.12
C SER A 14 -5.20 2.17 6.40
N PRO A 15 -6.32 2.44 7.10
CA PRO A 15 -7.25 3.49 6.70
C PRO A 15 -6.57 4.87 6.67
N GLN A 16 -7.36 5.92 6.44
CA GLN A 16 -6.84 7.28 6.37
C GLN A 16 -5.93 7.60 7.56
N ILE A 17 -4.74 8.13 7.27
CA ILE A 17 -3.77 8.56 8.28
C ILE A 17 -3.79 10.10 8.43
N GLY A 18 -3.33 10.59 9.58
CA GLY A 18 -3.01 11.99 9.82
C GLY A 18 -1.58 12.17 10.35
N LYS A 19 -1.25 13.39 10.78
CA LYS A 19 0.11 13.73 11.28
C LYS A 19 0.53 12.88 12.48
N ALA A 20 -0.38 12.61 13.42
CA ALA A 20 -0.08 11.76 14.57
C ALA A 20 0.26 10.32 14.18
N ASP A 21 -0.30 9.81 13.07
CA ASP A 21 0.02 8.49 12.56
C ASP A 21 1.37 8.48 11.84
N ILE A 22 1.77 9.58 11.21
CA ILE A 22 3.11 9.74 10.64
C ILE A 22 4.17 9.71 11.76
N ASP A 23 3.89 10.37 12.89
CA ASP A 23 4.75 10.29 14.08
C ASP A 23 4.83 8.83 14.60
N ALA A 24 3.69 8.15 14.75
CA ALA A 24 3.66 6.74 15.16
C ALA A 24 4.39 5.82 14.16
N ALA A 25 4.29 6.08 12.86
CA ALA A 25 5.00 5.34 11.83
C ALA A 25 6.52 5.55 11.95
N LYS A 26 6.96 6.78 12.24
CA LYS A 26 8.37 7.06 12.51
C LYS A 26 8.89 6.27 13.70
N ASP A 27 8.15 6.30 14.81
CA ASP A 27 8.52 5.62 16.06
C ASP A 27 8.54 4.09 15.90
N ALA A 28 7.64 3.54 15.07
CA ALA A 28 7.61 2.13 14.71
C ALA A 28 8.69 1.72 13.68
N GLY A 29 9.51 2.66 13.21
CA GLY A 29 10.66 2.39 12.35
C GLY A 29 10.35 2.25 10.86
N PHE A 30 9.14 2.63 10.42
CA PHE A 30 8.81 2.69 9.00
C PHE A 30 9.76 3.65 8.27
N LYS A 31 10.01 3.37 6.99
CA LYS A 31 10.92 4.16 6.13
C LYS A 31 10.21 4.84 4.97
N LEU A 32 9.11 4.25 4.51
CA LEU A 32 8.32 4.74 3.40
C LEU A 32 6.83 4.72 3.75
N ILE A 33 6.15 5.82 3.45
CA ILE A 33 4.69 5.89 3.42
C ILE A 33 4.20 5.98 1.97
N ILE A 34 3.21 5.16 1.61
CA ILE A 34 2.59 5.15 0.29
C ILE A 34 1.13 5.61 0.41
N ASN A 35 0.77 6.70 -0.27
CA ASN A 35 -0.60 7.16 -0.38
C ASN A 35 -1.26 6.57 -1.63
N ASN A 36 -2.28 5.73 -1.44
CA ASN A 36 -3.12 5.19 -2.52
C ASN A 36 -4.50 5.87 -2.64
N ARG A 37 -4.71 6.97 -1.91
CA ARG A 37 -5.92 7.78 -1.93
C ARG A 37 -5.72 9.05 -2.76
N PRO A 38 -6.48 9.26 -3.85
CA PRO A 38 -6.48 10.55 -4.52
C PRO A 38 -7.04 11.64 -3.60
N ASP A 39 -6.58 12.87 -3.78
CA ASP A 39 -7.10 14.02 -3.04
C ASP A 39 -8.55 14.33 -3.43
N GLY A 40 -9.31 14.88 -2.48
CA GLY A 40 -10.66 15.36 -2.73
C GLY A 40 -11.75 14.28 -2.83
N GLU A 41 -11.50 13.06 -2.34
CA GLU A 41 -12.56 12.04 -2.28
C GLU A 41 -13.65 12.38 -1.27
N GLU A 42 -13.29 12.99 -0.14
CA GLU A 42 -14.22 13.30 0.95
C GLU A 42 -13.91 14.65 1.61
N GLY A 43 -14.95 15.30 2.15
CA GLY A 43 -14.80 16.52 2.94
C GLY A 43 -13.96 16.27 4.19
N GLY A 44 -12.98 17.15 4.45
CA GLY A 44 -12.06 17.01 5.58
C GLY A 44 -10.92 16.01 5.36
N GLN A 45 -10.80 15.42 4.16
CA GLN A 45 -9.62 14.65 3.79
C GLN A 45 -8.35 15.52 3.90
N PRO A 46 -7.31 15.07 4.64
CA PRO A 46 -6.02 15.73 4.63
C PRO A 46 -5.42 15.75 3.22
N LYS A 47 -4.86 16.89 2.80
CA LYS A 47 -4.21 17.00 1.50
C LYS A 47 -2.95 16.15 1.47
N ASN A 48 -2.72 15.49 0.34
CA ASN A 48 -1.52 14.71 0.11
C ASN A 48 -0.24 15.52 0.39
N ASP A 49 -0.14 16.72 -0.18
CA ASP A 49 1.07 17.55 -0.08
C ASP A 49 1.37 17.97 1.37
N ASP A 50 0.34 18.22 2.17
CA ASP A 50 0.50 18.57 3.59
C ASP A 50 1.06 17.40 4.41
N LEU A 51 0.62 16.17 4.11
CA LEU A 51 1.10 14.97 4.78
C LEU A 51 2.50 14.56 4.26
N ALA A 52 2.75 14.69 2.96
CA ALA A 52 4.04 14.41 2.34
C ALA A 52 5.14 15.33 2.90
N ALA A 53 4.87 16.63 3.01
CA ALA A 53 5.77 17.60 3.63
C ALA A 53 6.05 17.25 5.09
N TYR A 54 5.01 16.91 5.85
CA TYR A 54 5.17 16.50 7.26
C TYR A 54 5.98 15.20 7.40
N ALA A 55 5.76 14.21 6.54
CA ALA A 55 6.55 12.98 6.53
C ALA A 55 8.03 13.25 6.23
N ALA A 56 8.31 14.14 5.26
CA ALA A 56 9.67 14.55 4.94
C ALA A 56 10.37 15.22 6.14
N ASP A 57 9.68 16.10 6.87
CA ASP A 57 10.20 16.73 8.10
C ASP A 57 10.53 15.71 9.20
N LYS A 58 9.86 14.55 9.20
CA LYS A 58 10.15 13.41 10.11
C LYS A 58 11.20 12.44 9.56
N GLY A 59 11.76 12.73 8.38
CA GLY A 59 12.73 11.88 7.70
C GLY A 59 12.14 10.54 7.27
N LEU A 60 10.88 10.55 6.82
CA LEU A 60 10.20 9.43 6.16
C LEU A 60 10.13 9.71 4.65
N LYS A 61 10.38 8.68 3.83
CA LYS A 61 10.12 8.77 2.39
C LYS A 61 8.60 8.74 2.16
N TRP A 62 8.16 9.37 1.07
CA TRP A 62 6.75 9.42 0.67
C TRP A 62 6.60 9.06 -0.80
N ALA A 63 5.61 8.23 -1.13
CA ALA A 63 5.20 7.94 -2.50
C ALA A 63 3.69 8.16 -2.66
N THR A 64 3.28 8.72 -3.79
CA THR A 64 1.87 8.95 -4.12
C THR A 64 1.52 8.09 -5.33
N ILE A 65 0.68 7.07 -5.13
CA ILE A 65 0.25 6.10 -6.16
C ILE A 65 -1.29 6.05 -6.11
N PRO A 66 -1.98 7.12 -6.56
CA PRO A 66 -3.40 7.29 -6.33
C PRO A 66 -4.22 6.33 -7.20
N VAL A 67 -5.12 5.58 -6.57
CA VAL A 67 -6.08 4.72 -7.28
C VAL A 67 -7.38 5.51 -7.48
N VAL A 68 -7.52 6.11 -8.66
CA VAL A 68 -8.64 7.00 -9.02
C VAL A 68 -9.85 6.19 -9.49
N GLY A 69 -11.05 6.53 -9.01
CA GLY A 69 -12.29 5.87 -9.43
C GLY A 69 -12.35 4.37 -9.10
N GLY A 70 -11.49 3.89 -8.20
CA GLY A 70 -11.33 2.46 -7.91
C GLY A 70 -10.62 1.66 -9.01
N GLN A 71 -10.09 2.32 -10.04
CA GLN A 71 -9.40 1.66 -11.15
C GLN A 71 -7.95 1.35 -10.78
N LEU A 72 -7.65 0.06 -10.67
CA LEU A 72 -6.29 -0.45 -10.52
C LEU A 72 -5.70 -0.62 -11.93
N THR A 73 -4.72 0.21 -12.26
CA THR A 73 -4.04 0.18 -13.56
C THR A 73 -2.76 -0.62 -13.46
N PHE A 74 -2.29 -1.17 -14.58
CA PHE A 74 -0.99 -1.86 -14.63
C PHE A 74 0.15 -0.95 -14.13
N GLU A 75 0.15 0.31 -14.55
CA GLU A 75 1.09 1.33 -14.08
C GLU A 75 1.08 1.49 -12.55
N SER A 76 -0.10 1.52 -11.92
CA SER A 76 -0.18 1.61 -10.45
C SER A 76 0.39 0.36 -9.76
N ILE A 77 0.25 -0.82 -10.37
CA ILE A 77 0.79 -2.08 -9.86
C ILE A 77 2.33 -2.06 -9.98
N GLU A 78 2.87 -1.63 -11.11
CA GLU A 78 4.31 -1.46 -11.33
C GLU A 78 4.92 -0.43 -10.36
N MET A 79 4.28 0.73 -10.20
CA MET A 79 4.72 1.74 -9.25
C MET A 79 4.75 1.21 -7.80
N MET A 80 3.75 0.42 -7.41
CA MET A 80 3.72 -0.21 -6.10
C MET A 80 4.85 -1.23 -5.94
N ALA A 81 5.06 -2.08 -6.96
CA ALA A 81 6.15 -3.05 -6.97
C ALA A 81 7.53 -2.38 -6.85
N MET A 82 7.75 -1.31 -7.60
CA MET A 82 8.98 -0.51 -7.53
C MET A 82 9.16 0.15 -6.16
N ALA A 83 8.10 0.77 -5.62
CA ALA A 83 8.16 1.41 -4.32
C ALA A 83 8.47 0.41 -3.19
N LEU A 84 7.92 -0.81 -3.25
CA LEU A 84 8.23 -1.88 -2.30
C LEU A 84 9.66 -2.40 -2.45
N LYS A 85 10.16 -2.53 -3.69
CA LYS A 85 11.53 -2.99 -3.98
C LYS A 85 12.59 -1.98 -3.52
N ASP A 86 12.34 -0.69 -3.75
CA ASP A 86 13.28 0.39 -3.45
C ASP A 86 13.17 0.90 -2.00
N ALA A 87 12.26 0.31 -1.20
CA ALA A 87 12.11 0.64 0.20
C ALA A 87 13.27 0.08 1.03
N ASP A 88 14.05 0.98 1.65
CA ASP A 88 15.15 0.63 2.56
C ASP A 88 14.67 0.24 3.98
N GLY A 89 13.49 -0.40 4.09
CA GLY A 89 12.89 -0.84 5.35
C GLY A 89 11.36 -0.91 5.30
N PRO A 90 10.68 -0.99 6.46
CA PRO A 90 9.24 -1.22 6.51
C PRO A 90 8.42 -0.12 5.82
N VAL A 91 7.36 -0.54 5.13
CA VAL A 91 6.46 0.31 4.35
C VAL A 91 5.08 0.38 4.99
N LEU A 92 4.52 1.58 5.10
CA LEU A 92 3.13 1.82 5.47
C LEU A 92 2.37 2.34 4.25
N ALA A 93 1.44 1.56 3.71
CA ALA A 93 0.57 2.01 2.63
C ALA A 93 -0.83 2.34 3.17
N TYR A 94 -1.45 3.44 2.73
CA TYR A 94 -2.79 3.79 3.18
C TYR A 94 -3.69 4.24 2.05
N CYS A 95 -4.99 4.09 2.28
CA CYS A 95 -6.00 4.79 1.48
C CYS A 95 -7.14 5.25 2.38
N ARG A 96 -8.40 5.26 1.92
CA ARG A 96 -9.55 5.52 2.79
C ARG A 96 -9.74 4.44 3.87
N SER A 97 -9.78 3.17 3.46
CA SER A 97 -10.07 2.00 4.32
C SER A 97 -8.90 1.01 4.43
N GLY A 98 -7.82 1.25 3.68
CA GLY A 98 -6.71 0.31 3.47
C GLY A 98 -6.95 -0.75 2.38
N THR A 99 -8.17 -0.89 1.86
CA THR A 99 -8.51 -1.91 0.86
C THR A 99 -7.69 -1.76 -0.43
N ARG A 100 -7.62 -0.54 -1.00
CA ARG A 100 -6.83 -0.29 -2.22
C ARG A 100 -5.35 -0.60 -2.02
N SER A 101 -4.81 -0.25 -0.85
CA SER A 101 -3.41 -0.49 -0.52
C SER A 101 -3.10 -1.97 -0.39
N CYS A 102 -3.97 -2.73 0.28
CA CYS A 102 -3.82 -4.18 0.39
C CYS A 102 -3.97 -4.85 -0.98
N THR A 103 -4.97 -4.45 -1.77
CA THR A 103 -5.16 -4.94 -3.13
C THR A 103 -3.96 -4.65 -4.04
N LEU A 104 -3.44 -3.42 -4.02
CA LEU A 104 -2.31 -3.04 -4.87
C LEU A 104 -1.02 -3.76 -4.45
N TRP A 105 -0.81 -3.94 -3.14
CA TRP A 105 0.24 -4.83 -2.62
C TRP A 105 0.09 -6.25 -3.17
N SER A 106 -1.10 -6.85 -3.09
CA SER A 106 -1.35 -8.22 -3.59
C SER A 106 -1.00 -8.36 -5.07
N LEU A 107 -1.43 -7.40 -5.90
CA LEU A 107 -1.14 -7.39 -7.33
C LEU A 107 0.36 -7.21 -7.62
N ALA A 108 1.05 -6.35 -6.86
CA ALA A 108 2.49 -6.14 -7.00
C ALA A 108 3.31 -7.39 -6.63
N GLN A 109 2.91 -8.12 -5.58
CA GLN A 109 3.54 -9.39 -5.20
C GLN A 109 3.39 -10.44 -6.30
N ALA A 110 2.21 -10.53 -6.92
CA ALA A 110 1.95 -11.44 -8.03
C ALA A 110 2.73 -11.05 -9.29
N LEU A 111 2.71 -9.76 -9.67
CA LEU A 111 3.41 -9.24 -10.85
C LEU A 111 4.92 -9.50 -10.79
N THR A 112 5.51 -9.42 -9.60
CA THR A 112 6.96 -9.63 -9.43
C THR A 112 7.35 -11.09 -9.21
N GLY A 113 6.37 -12.00 -9.12
CA GLY A 113 6.63 -13.39 -8.72
C GLY A 113 7.18 -13.54 -7.30
N ALA A 114 7.10 -12.50 -6.46
CA ALA A 114 7.70 -12.49 -5.13
C ALA A 114 6.94 -13.38 -4.12
N MET A 115 5.69 -13.73 -4.43
CA MET A 115 4.85 -14.56 -3.55
C MET A 115 3.83 -15.35 -4.37
N GLU A 116 3.51 -16.56 -3.91
CA GLU A 116 2.49 -17.40 -4.52
C GLU A 116 1.08 -16.90 -4.18
N THR A 117 0.12 -17.09 -5.09
CA THR A 117 -1.26 -16.63 -4.92
C THR A 117 -1.88 -17.07 -3.58
N PRO A 118 -1.78 -18.34 -3.13
CA PRO A 118 -2.33 -18.73 -1.83
C PRO A 118 -1.75 -17.95 -0.64
N ASP A 119 -0.45 -17.64 -0.68
CA ASP A 119 0.22 -16.89 0.38
C ASP A 119 -0.20 -15.41 0.37
N ILE A 120 -0.33 -14.81 -0.82
CA ILE A 120 -0.84 -13.43 -0.96
C ILE A 120 -2.22 -13.32 -0.34
N LEU A 121 -3.12 -14.26 -0.65
CA LEU A 121 -4.48 -14.29 -0.10
C LEU A 121 -4.46 -14.47 1.42
N ALA A 122 -3.62 -15.37 1.95
CA ALA A 122 -3.51 -15.62 3.38
C ALA A 122 -3.00 -14.38 4.14
N HIS A 123 -1.98 -13.69 3.61
CA HIS A 123 -1.44 -12.47 4.21
C HIS A 123 -2.47 -11.33 4.25
N ALA A 124 -3.19 -11.10 3.15
CA ALA A 124 -4.24 -10.10 3.09
C ALA A 124 -5.40 -10.43 4.04
N ALA A 125 -5.86 -11.68 4.07
CA ALA A 125 -6.92 -12.13 4.96
C ALA A 125 -6.52 -11.98 6.44
N LYS A 126 -5.27 -12.30 6.79
CA LYS A 126 -4.72 -12.10 8.14
C LYS A 126 -4.72 -10.62 8.55
N ALA A 127 -4.47 -9.71 7.60
CA ALA A 127 -4.59 -8.27 7.80
C ALA A 127 -6.05 -7.77 7.77
N GLY A 128 -7.04 -8.65 7.62
CA GLY A 128 -8.47 -8.30 7.63
C GLY A 128 -8.98 -7.72 6.31
N TYR A 129 -8.35 -8.05 5.19
CA TYR A 129 -8.78 -7.66 3.85
C TYR A 129 -9.11 -8.89 3.02
N ASP A 130 -10.32 -8.92 2.44
CA ASP A 130 -10.71 -9.96 1.50
C ASP A 130 -10.31 -9.57 0.08
N VAL A 131 -9.38 -10.33 -0.48
CA VAL A 131 -8.85 -10.21 -1.84
C VAL A 131 -9.07 -11.50 -2.64
N SER A 132 -9.85 -12.45 -2.11
CA SER A 132 -10.04 -13.79 -2.69
C SER A 132 -10.61 -13.75 -4.10
N GLY A 133 -11.50 -12.80 -4.39
CA GLY A 133 -12.07 -12.58 -5.72
C GLY A 133 -11.05 -12.22 -6.80
N MET A 134 -9.82 -11.87 -6.43
CA MET A 134 -8.74 -11.54 -7.37
C MET A 134 -7.83 -12.71 -7.71
N ALA A 135 -8.04 -13.91 -7.15
CA ALA A 135 -7.16 -15.06 -7.40
C ALA A 135 -6.84 -15.31 -8.89
N PRO A 136 -7.83 -15.28 -9.82
CA PRO A 136 -7.54 -15.44 -11.25
C PRO A 136 -6.64 -14.34 -11.83
N THR A 137 -6.79 -13.11 -11.35
CA THR A 137 -5.96 -11.97 -11.76
C THR A 137 -4.53 -12.11 -11.23
N LEU A 138 -4.37 -12.54 -9.97
CA LEU A 138 -3.05 -12.79 -9.38
C LEU A 138 -2.31 -13.88 -10.17
N ASP A 139 -2.98 -14.98 -10.49
CA ASP A 139 -2.39 -16.06 -11.29
C ASP A 139 -2.00 -15.59 -12.70
N HIS A 140 -2.82 -14.75 -13.32
CA HIS A 140 -2.52 -14.18 -14.63
C HIS A 140 -1.30 -13.26 -14.60
N LEU A 141 -1.20 -12.36 -13.61
CA LEU A 141 -0.06 -11.44 -13.47
C LEU A 141 1.27 -12.20 -13.31
N LYS A 142 1.27 -13.32 -12.59
CA LYS A 142 2.46 -14.16 -12.44
C LYS A 142 2.94 -14.73 -13.78
N GLN A 143 2.02 -15.08 -14.69
CA GLN A 143 2.40 -15.59 -16.01
C GLN A 143 3.11 -14.52 -16.85
N LEU A 144 2.81 -13.23 -16.65
CA LEU A 144 3.50 -12.12 -17.30
C LEU A 144 4.95 -11.94 -16.81
N HIS A 145 5.26 -12.37 -15.59
CA HIS A 145 6.63 -12.34 -15.05
C HIS A 145 7.54 -13.42 -15.67
N HIS A 146 6.96 -14.53 -16.11
CA HIS A 146 7.69 -15.69 -16.62
C HIS A 146 7.91 -15.68 -18.14
N GLY A 147 7.53 -14.60 -18.83
CA GLY A 147 7.76 -14.39 -20.27
C GLY A 147 8.89 -13.41 -20.53
#